data_AF-A0A1E3LD38-F1
#
_entry.id   AF-A0A1E3LD38-F1
#
_cell.length_a   1.000
_cell.length_b   1.000
_cell.length_c   1.000
_cell.angle_alpha   90.00
_cell.angle_beta   90.00
_cell.angle_gamma   90.00
#
_symmetry.space_group_name_H-M   'P 1'
#
loop_
_entity.id
_entity.type
_entity.pdbx_description
1 polymer ?
#
loop_
_entity_poly.entity_id
_entity_poly.type
_entity_poly.pdbx_seq_one_letter_code
_entity_poly.pdbx_strand_id
1 'polypeptide(L)'
;MKSWCGVPVGLWAYVAGTLVICGVIATRSTFCLTASDWASWVQAVGSILAIIAAGWGIRYQLDQANEGRRRAIIAIAAAAMARVEEAGERVQSSDPEIELASWYHCSIFDRLIGAFDSAPVHELRSGEGITAFLSMRDKLHFLRVAVERCIAGPETFPPFEEEFRRAREFCARGDMTPLEYELLYRSKLQYLVSNAFSHVSDLRASFSMITTAT
;
A
#
# COMPACT_ATOMS: atom_id res chain seq x y z
N MET A 1 -27.95 -14.84 16.39
CA MET A 1 -27.07 -15.43 17.42
C MET A 1 -25.88 -16.09 16.72
N LYS A 2 -24.70 -15.46 16.74
CA LYS A 2 -23.46 -16.01 16.14
C LYS A 2 -22.81 -16.94 17.18
N SER A 3 -22.53 -18.19 16.83
CA SER A 3 -21.74 -19.08 17.69
C SER A 3 -20.27 -18.68 17.67
N TRP A 4 -19.55 -19.00 18.74
CA TRP A 4 -18.18 -18.58 19.04
C TRP A 4 -17.12 -19.05 18.00
N CYS A 5 -17.50 -19.87 17.02
CA CYS A 5 -16.61 -20.37 15.96
C CYS A 5 -17.14 -20.19 14.53
N GLY A 6 -18.17 -19.36 14.32
CA GLY A 6 -18.72 -19.11 12.96
C GLY A 6 -19.40 -20.33 12.32
N VAL A 7 -19.60 -21.41 13.07
CA VAL A 7 -20.34 -22.60 12.66
C VAL A 7 -21.82 -22.37 12.97
N PRO A 8 -22.75 -22.56 12.00
CA PRO A 8 -24.17 -22.35 12.24
C PRO A 8 -24.66 -23.25 13.39
N VAL A 9 -25.45 -22.69 14.31
CA VAL A 9 -25.97 -23.39 15.52
C VAL A 9 -26.67 -24.70 15.16
N GLY A 10 -27.29 -24.77 13.97
CA GLY A 10 -27.89 -25.99 13.44
C GLY A 10 -26.89 -27.14 13.24
N LEU A 11 -25.64 -26.86 12.88
CA LEU A 11 -24.61 -27.90 12.74
C LEU A 11 -24.19 -28.45 14.11
N TRP A 12 -24.09 -27.60 15.13
CA TRP A 12 -23.82 -28.04 16.50
C TRP A 12 -24.98 -28.86 17.07
N ALA A 13 -26.22 -28.45 16.83
CA ALA A 13 -27.40 -29.21 17.22
C ALA A 13 -27.46 -30.57 16.51
N TYR A 14 -27.08 -30.62 15.22
CA TYR A 14 -26.98 -31.88 14.47
C TYR A 14 -25.89 -32.80 15.01
N VAL A 15 -24.68 -32.27 15.27
CA VAL A 15 -23.57 -33.05 15.85
C VAL A 15 -23.91 -33.56 17.25
N ALA A 16 -24.49 -32.71 18.10
CA ALA A 16 -24.92 -33.10 19.43
C ALA A 16 -26.02 -34.17 19.39
N GLY A 17 -27.02 -34.00 18.52
CA GLY A 17 -28.08 -35.00 18.32
C GLY A 17 -27.52 -36.34 17.85
N THR A 18 -26.57 -36.32 16.92
CA THR A 18 -25.91 -37.54 16.42
C THR A 18 -25.10 -38.24 17.50
N LEU A 19 -24.35 -37.49 18.32
CA LEU A 19 -23.59 -38.04 19.45
C LEU A 19 -24.49 -38.64 20.54
N VAL A 20 -25.63 -38.00 20.83
CA VAL A 20 -26.62 -38.54 21.79
C VAL A 20 -27.22 -39.84 21.26
N ILE A 21 -27.62 -39.89 20.00
CA ILE A 21 -28.15 -41.12 19.36
C ILE A 21 -27.09 -42.22 19.36
N CYS A 22 -25.83 -41.91 19.01
CA CYS A 22 -24.71 -42.85 19.08
C CYS A 22 -24.46 -43.38 20.49
N GLY A 23 -24.52 -42.51 21.52
CA GLY A 23 -24.37 -42.91 22.92
C GLY A 23 -25.50 -43.83 23.40
N VAL A 24 -26.74 -43.56 22.97
CA VAL A 24 -27.91 -44.41 23.29
C VAL A 24 -27.84 -45.77 22.59
N ILE A 25 -27.36 -45.83 21.34
CA ILE A 25 -27.17 -47.09 20.60
C ILE A 25 -26.01 -47.90 21.19
N ALA A 26 -24.89 -47.25 21.52
CA ALA A 26 -23.72 -47.90 22.12
C ALA A 26 -24.02 -48.50 23.51
N THR A 27 -24.90 -47.88 24.28
CA THR A 27 -25.31 -48.39 25.61
C THR A 27 -26.37 -49.50 25.53
N ARG A 28 -27.04 -49.68 24.38
CA ARG A 28 -28.12 -50.66 24.18
C ARG A 28 -27.73 -51.89 23.34
N SER A 29 -26.58 -51.86 22.64
CA SER A 29 -26.24 -52.88 21.64
C SER A 29 -25.14 -53.84 22.10
N THR A 30 -25.54 -55.02 22.54
CA THR A 30 -24.76 -56.26 22.51
C THR A 30 -24.27 -56.56 21.09
N PHE A 31 -23.01 -57.02 20.97
CA PHE A 31 -22.22 -57.20 19.74
C PHE A 31 -22.84 -58.13 18.67
N CYS A 32 -23.65 -57.58 17.75
CA CYS A 32 -23.99 -58.20 16.44
C CYS A 32 -24.28 -57.12 15.38
N LEU A 33 -23.28 -56.29 15.05
CA LEU A 33 -23.38 -55.34 13.94
C LEU A 33 -23.00 -56.05 12.63
N THR A 34 -23.81 -55.91 11.59
CA THR A 34 -23.52 -56.49 10.27
C THR A 34 -22.42 -55.67 9.57
N ALA A 35 -21.71 -56.27 8.61
CA ALA A 35 -20.70 -55.56 7.81
C ALA A 35 -21.26 -54.31 7.11
N SER A 36 -22.58 -54.29 6.83
CA SER A 36 -23.27 -53.14 6.24
C SER A 36 -23.44 -51.97 7.23
N ASP A 37 -23.67 -52.27 8.51
CA ASP A 37 -23.78 -51.25 9.56
C ASP A 37 -22.42 -50.59 9.81
N TRP A 38 -21.34 -51.38 9.74
CA TRP A 38 -19.97 -50.85 9.83
C TRP A 38 -19.61 -49.95 8.64
N ALA A 39 -19.96 -50.34 7.42
CA ALA A 39 -19.70 -49.55 6.22
C ALA A 39 -20.43 -48.19 6.25
N SER A 40 -21.70 -48.18 6.68
CA SER A 40 -22.47 -46.93 6.82
C SER A 40 -21.89 -45.99 7.88
N TRP A 41 -21.36 -46.53 8.99
CA TRP A 41 -20.67 -45.75 10.02
C TRP A 41 -19.37 -45.12 9.51
N VAL A 42 -18.51 -45.90 8.84
CA VAL A 42 -17.26 -45.40 8.25
C VAL A 42 -17.54 -44.31 7.22
N GLN A 43 -18.59 -44.48 6.40
CA GLN A 43 -19.00 -43.49 5.42
C GLN A 43 -19.49 -42.18 6.06
N ALA A 44 -20.27 -42.27 7.13
CA ALA A 44 -20.75 -41.09 7.86
C ALA A 44 -19.59 -40.28 8.46
N VAL A 45 -18.64 -40.95 9.14
CA VAL A 45 -17.46 -40.30 9.71
C VAL A 45 -16.55 -39.73 8.61
N GLY A 46 -16.34 -40.49 7.52
CA GLY A 46 -15.55 -40.06 6.37
C GLY A 46 -16.11 -38.80 5.71
N SER A 47 -17.44 -38.68 5.59
CA SER A 47 -18.09 -37.50 5.01
C SER A 47 -17.88 -36.24 5.86
N ILE A 48 -17.92 -36.36 7.19
CA ILE A 48 -17.68 -35.24 8.11
C ILE A 48 -16.23 -34.78 8.04
N LEU A 49 -15.28 -35.73 8.04
CA LEU A 49 -13.86 -35.41 7.89
C LEU A 49 -13.55 -34.76 6.54
N ALA A 50 -14.18 -35.22 5.45
CA ALA A 50 -14.02 -34.62 4.14
C ALA A 50 -14.51 -33.16 4.09
N ILE A 51 -15.66 -32.85 4.72
CA ILE A 51 -16.17 -31.48 4.80
C ILE A 51 -15.23 -30.58 5.62
N ILE A 52 -14.71 -31.08 6.74
CA ILE A 52 -13.73 -30.33 7.57
C ILE A 52 -12.44 -30.08 6.78
N ALA A 53 -11.90 -31.11 6.11
CA ALA A 53 -10.69 -31.00 5.30
C ALA A 53 -10.88 -30.04 4.12
N ALA A 54 -12.02 -30.09 3.43
CA ALA A 54 -12.36 -29.17 2.35
C ALA A 54 -12.47 -27.72 2.86
N GLY A 55 -13.12 -27.51 4.00
CA GLY A 55 -13.22 -26.19 4.64
C GLY A 55 -11.86 -25.63 5.04
N TRP A 56 -10.96 -26.49 5.52
CA TRP A 56 -9.59 -26.08 5.87
C TRP A 56 -8.74 -25.78 4.63
N GLY A 57 -8.84 -26.62 3.59
CA GLY A 57 -8.14 -26.40 2.32
C GLY A 57 -8.53 -25.08 1.65
N ILE A 58 -9.82 -24.74 1.66
CA ILE A 58 -10.32 -23.46 1.14
C ILE A 58 -9.76 -22.28 1.93
N ARG A 59 -9.79 -22.34 3.28
CA ARG A 59 -9.23 -21.28 4.13
C ARG A 59 -7.74 -21.10 3.92
N TYR A 60 -6.99 -22.20 3.84
CA TYR A 60 -5.55 -22.17 3.60
C TYR A 60 -5.21 -21.53 2.25
N GLN A 61 -5.95 -21.87 1.18
CA GLN A 61 -5.77 -21.25 -0.14
C GLN A 61 -6.12 -19.76 -0.14
N LEU A 62 -7.20 -19.36 0.54
CA LEU A 62 -7.58 -17.96 0.72
C LEU A 62 -6.50 -17.18 1.47
N ASP A 63 -5.98 -17.71 2.57
CA ASP A 63 -4.93 -17.07 3.35
C ASP A 63 -3.64 -16.89 2.53
N GLN A 64 -3.23 -17.92 1.77
CA GLN A 64 -2.09 -17.83 0.85
C GLN A 64 -2.29 -16.78 -0.26
N ALA A 65 -3.49 -16.73 -0.85
CA ALA A 65 -3.82 -15.74 -1.87
C ALA A 65 -3.79 -14.31 -1.30
N ASN A 66 -4.31 -14.12 -0.09
CA ASN A 66 -4.32 -12.83 0.61
C ASN A 66 -2.90 -12.39 0.99
N GLU A 67 -2.05 -13.31 1.46
CA GLU A 67 -0.63 -13.04 1.71
C GLU A 67 0.10 -12.63 0.42
N GLY A 68 -0.19 -13.27 -0.70
CA GLY A 68 0.36 -12.92 -2.01
C GLY A 68 -0.03 -11.50 -2.43
N ARG A 69 -1.32 -11.14 -2.28
CA ARG A 69 -1.81 -9.78 -2.56
C ARG A 69 -1.16 -8.74 -1.68
N ARG A 70 -1.03 -9.01 -0.38
CA ARG A 70 -0.39 -8.10 0.56
C ARG A 70 1.10 -7.89 0.23
N ARG A 71 1.82 -8.96 -0.12
CA ARG A 71 3.20 -8.86 -0.60
C ARG A 71 3.32 -8.01 -1.86
N ALA A 72 2.37 -8.10 -2.78
CA ALA A 72 2.34 -7.25 -3.97
C ALA A 72 2.15 -5.77 -3.61
N ILE A 73 1.26 -5.44 -2.67
CA ILE A 73 1.06 -4.07 -2.19
C ILE A 73 2.36 -3.50 -1.59
N ILE A 74 3.02 -4.27 -0.71
CA ILE A 74 4.30 -3.86 -0.11
C ILE A 74 5.38 -3.70 -1.19
N ALA A 75 5.42 -4.59 -2.19
CA ALA A 75 6.38 -4.49 -3.29
C ALA A 75 6.18 -3.24 -4.15
N ILE A 76 4.92 -2.86 -4.42
CA ILE A 76 4.59 -1.59 -5.11
C ILE A 76 5.09 -0.41 -4.28
N ALA A 77 4.81 -0.39 -2.98
CA ALA A 77 5.25 0.68 -2.09
C ALA A 77 6.79 0.76 -2.00
N ALA A 78 7.49 -0.38 -1.91
CA ALA A 78 8.95 -0.43 -1.89
C ALA A 78 9.56 0.05 -3.22
N ALA A 79 9.00 -0.36 -4.35
CA ALA A 79 9.44 0.10 -5.67
C ALA A 79 9.25 1.61 -5.85
N ALA A 80 8.13 2.16 -5.35
CA ALA A 80 7.92 3.60 -5.33
C ALA A 80 8.92 4.30 -4.42
N MET A 81 9.19 3.78 -3.22
CA MET A 81 10.16 4.37 -2.31
C MET A 81 11.57 4.44 -2.90
N ALA A 82 12.02 3.40 -3.61
CA ALA A 82 13.32 3.44 -4.29
C ALA A 82 13.41 4.62 -5.27
N ARG A 83 12.34 4.91 -6.02
CA ARG A 83 12.28 6.08 -6.92
C ARG A 83 12.18 7.41 -6.21
N VAL A 84 11.51 7.44 -5.07
CA VAL A 84 11.41 8.62 -4.19
C VAL A 84 12.76 8.95 -3.57
N GLU A 85 13.54 7.94 -3.19
CA GLU A 85 14.91 8.10 -2.67
C GLU A 85 15.84 8.61 -3.77
N GLU A 86 15.80 8.03 -4.97
CA GLU A 86 16.52 8.52 -6.15
C GLU A 86 16.21 10.00 -6.45
N ALA A 87 14.94 10.41 -6.34
CA ALA A 87 14.53 11.80 -6.49
C ALA A 87 15.09 12.68 -5.37
N GLY A 88 15.01 12.22 -4.13
CA GLY A 88 15.49 12.94 -2.96
C GLY A 88 17.00 13.19 -2.95
N GLU A 89 17.79 12.25 -3.50
CA GLU A 89 19.23 12.43 -3.71
C GLU A 89 19.52 13.54 -4.73
N ARG A 90 18.79 13.54 -5.85
CA ARG A 90 18.97 14.52 -6.94
C ARG A 90 18.50 15.92 -6.57
N VAL A 91 17.40 16.02 -5.83
CA VAL A 91 16.90 17.28 -5.26
C VAL A 91 17.93 17.94 -4.35
N GLN A 92 18.80 17.16 -3.69
CA GLN A 92 19.85 17.67 -2.81
C GLN A 92 21.22 17.84 -3.50
N SER A 93 21.30 17.63 -4.81
CA SER A 93 22.54 17.83 -5.56
C SER A 93 22.95 19.30 -5.60
N SER A 94 24.21 19.58 -6.00
CA SER A 94 24.70 20.95 -6.14
C SER A 94 23.99 21.74 -7.24
N ASP A 95 23.45 21.05 -8.24
CA ASP A 95 22.66 21.61 -9.33
C ASP A 95 21.40 20.76 -9.55
N PRO A 96 20.37 20.92 -8.71
CA PRO A 96 19.20 20.06 -8.71
C PRO A 96 18.38 20.22 -10.00
N GLU A 97 18.44 21.36 -10.66
CA GLU A 97 17.71 21.60 -11.91
C GLU A 97 18.26 20.70 -13.02
N ILE A 98 19.58 20.71 -13.25
CA ILE A 98 20.23 19.90 -14.28
C ILE A 98 20.11 18.41 -13.96
N GLU A 99 20.42 18.01 -12.73
CA GLU A 99 20.38 16.61 -12.31
C GLU A 99 18.95 16.03 -12.42
N LEU A 100 17.93 16.78 -11.96
CA LEU A 100 16.54 16.36 -12.11
C LEU A 100 16.11 16.36 -13.57
N ALA A 101 16.46 17.37 -14.37
CA ALA A 101 16.10 17.41 -15.79
C ALA A 101 16.67 16.22 -16.58
N SER A 102 17.87 15.77 -16.24
CA SER A 102 18.53 14.64 -16.91
C SER A 102 17.91 13.28 -16.58
N TRP A 103 17.41 13.11 -15.35
CA TRP A 103 16.87 11.85 -14.85
C TRP A 103 15.35 11.75 -14.96
N TYR A 104 14.66 12.87 -14.80
CA TYR A 104 13.21 12.90 -14.64
C TYR A 104 12.50 12.72 -15.98
N HIS A 105 11.56 11.78 -15.98
CA HIS A 105 10.54 11.67 -17.00
C HIS A 105 9.19 11.51 -16.31
N CYS A 106 8.19 12.30 -16.71
CA CYS A 106 6.85 12.30 -16.07
C CYS A 106 6.24 10.89 -15.95
N SER A 107 6.49 10.03 -16.94
CA SER A 107 6.02 8.65 -16.96
C SER A 107 6.55 7.77 -15.82
N ILE A 108 7.60 8.17 -15.09
CA ILE A 108 8.08 7.42 -13.92
C ILE A 108 7.04 7.52 -12.81
N PHE A 109 6.64 8.73 -12.43
CA PHE A 109 5.65 8.96 -11.39
C PHE A 109 4.26 8.50 -11.83
N ASP A 110 3.89 8.69 -13.09
CA ASP A 110 2.57 8.26 -13.58
C ASP A 110 2.37 6.75 -13.50
N ARG A 111 3.43 5.98 -13.80
CA ARG A 111 3.38 4.51 -13.66
C ARG A 111 3.31 4.07 -12.21
N LEU A 112 3.98 4.77 -11.30
CA LEU A 112 3.88 4.49 -9.87
C LEU A 112 2.50 4.82 -9.34
N ILE A 113 1.97 6.00 -9.65
CA ILE A 113 0.62 6.42 -9.24
C ILE A 113 -0.42 5.45 -9.81
N GLY A 114 -0.31 5.08 -11.08
CA GLY A 114 -1.19 4.07 -11.70
C GLY A 114 -1.10 2.70 -11.03
N ALA A 115 0.09 2.28 -10.59
CA ALA A 115 0.24 1.04 -9.82
C ALA A 115 -0.47 1.15 -8.46
N PHE A 116 -0.37 2.29 -7.77
CA PHE A 116 -1.11 2.55 -6.53
C PHE A 116 -2.62 2.56 -6.74
N ASP A 117 -3.13 3.17 -7.81
CA ASP A 117 -4.55 3.20 -8.13
C ASP A 117 -5.12 1.81 -8.46
N SER A 118 -4.29 0.93 -9.03
CA SER A 118 -4.67 -0.46 -9.34
C SER A 118 -4.56 -1.42 -8.15
N ALA A 119 -3.90 -1.00 -7.05
CA ALA A 119 -3.62 -1.89 -5.93
C ALA A 119 -4.91 -2.20 -5.13
N PRO A 120 -5.15 -3.47 -4.74
CA PRO A 120 -6.34 -3.86 -3.99
C PRO A 120 -6.20 -3.44 -2.52
N VAL A 121 -6.28 -2.14 -2.23
CA VAL A 121 -6.08 -1.55 -0.89
C VAL A 121 -6.98 -2.11 0.20
N HIS A 122 -8.17 -2.63 -0.14
CA HIS A 122 -9.08 -3.29 0.80
C HIS A 122 -8.50 -4.59 1.40
N GLU A 123 -7.42 -5.13 0.82
CA GLU A 123 -6.70 -6.30 1.34
C GLU A 123 -5.76 -5.95 2.50
N LEU A 124 -5.49 -4.66 2.72
CA LEU A 124 -4.79 -4.19 3.92
C LEU A 124 -5.72 -4.35 5.13
N ARG A 125 -5.34 -5.26 6.05
CA ARG A 125 -6.18 -5.65 7.20
C ARG A 125 -6.25 -4.59 8.31
N SER A 126 -5.52 -3.49 8.16
CA SER A 126 -5.43 -2.40 9.13
C SER A 126 -5.87 -1.08 8.49
N GLY A 127 -6.74 -0.34 9.19
CA GLY A 127 -7.17 1.00 8.75
C GLY A 127 -6.00 1.97 8.62
N GLU A 128 -4.99 1.83 9.48
CA GLU A 128 -3.73 2.59 9.42
C GLU A 128 -2.95 2.29 8.15
N GLY A 129 -2.83 1.02 7.76
CA GLY A 129 -2.16 0.63 6.52
C GLY A 129 -2.85 1.19 5.28
N ILE A 130 -4.19 1.13 5.23
CA ILE A 130 -4.98 1.72 4.14
C ILE A 130 -4.74 3.23 4.06
N THR A 131 -4.81 3.92 5.19
CA THR A 131 -4.63 5.37 5.27
C THR A 131 -3.22 5.77 4.84
N ALA A 132 -2.19 5.03 5.29
CA ALA A 132 -0.81 5.27 4.93
C ALA A 132 -0.55 5.02 3.44
N PHE A 133 -1.14 3.96 2.86
CA PHE A 133 -1.02 3.66 1.43
C PHE A 133 -1.67 4.75 0.56
N LEU A 134 -2.87 5.20 0.91
CA LEU A 134 -3.53 6.30 0.19
C LEU A 134 -2.77 7.62 0.35
N SER A 135 -2.28 7.92 1.56
CA SER A 135 -1.43 9.09 1.81
C SER A 135 -0.16 9.06 0.95
N MET A 136 0.47 7.90 0.81
CA MET A 136 1.65 7.71 -0.03
C MET A 136 1.33 8.00 -1.51
N ARG A 137 0.19 7.52 -2.03
CA ARG A 137 -0.25 7.84 -3.40
C ARG A 137 -0.41 9.34 -3.61
N ASP A 138 -1.11 10.03 -2.71
CA ASP A 138 -1.39 11.45 -2.87
C ASP A 138 -0.09 12.27 -2.78
N LYS A 139 0.82 11.89 -1.89
CA LYS A 139 2.15 12.51 -1.76
C LYS A 139 3.05 12.25 -2.96
N LEU A 140 2.93 11.12 -3.66
CA LEU A 140 3.64 10.90 -4.93
C LEU A 140 3.20 11.92 -5.99
N HIS A 141 1.91 12.24 -6.05
CA HIS A 141 1.42 13.29 -6.95
C HIS A 141 2.00 14.67 -6.58
N PHE A 142 2.06 15.01 -5.30
CA PHE A 142 2.67 16.28 -4.86
C PHE A 142 4.18 16.33 -5.13
N LEU A 143 4.89 15.24 -4.87
CA LEU A 143 6.32 15.14 -5.19
C LEU A 143 6.56 15.32 -6.69
N ARG A 144 5.75 14.69 -7.54
CA ARG A 144 5.84 14.84 -9.00
C ARG A 144 5.78 16.33 -9.38
N VAL A 145 4.76 17.04 -8.91
CA VAL A 145 4.58 18.48 -9.19
C VAL A 145 5.73 19.31 -8.62
N ALA A 146 6.24 18.98 -7.43
CA ALA A 146 7.37 19.68 -6.83
C ALA A 146 8.66 19.50 -7.65
N VAL A 147 8.93 18.28 -8.14
CA VAL A 147 10.07 17.99 -9.01
C VAL A 147 9.93 18.72 -10.35
N GLU A 148 8.76 18.70 -10.97
CA GLU A 148 8.50 19.45 -12.22
C GLU A 148 8.76 20.95 -12.03
N ARG A 149 8.42 21.53 -10.87
CA ARG A 149 8.71 22.92 -10.54
C ARG A 149 10.20 23.19 -10.32
N CYS A 150 10.93 22.26 -9.69
CA CYS A 150 12.39 22.39 -9.56
C CYS A 150 13.06 22.40 -10.94
N ILE A 151 12.60 21.53 -11.86
CA ILE A 151 13.12 21.44 -13.24
C ILE A 151 12.77 22.68 -14.06
N ALA A 152 11.55 23.21 -13.91
CA ALA A 152 11.12 24.39 -14.64
C ALA A 152 11.76 25.70 -14.12
N GLY A 153 12.44 25.64 -12.98
CA GLY A 153 13.09 26.78 -12.35
C GLY A 153 12.11 27.70 -11.60
N PRO A 154 12.62 28.51 -10.65
CA PRO A 154 11.82 29.38 -9.81
C PRO A 154 11.11 30.52 -10.56
N GLU A 155 11.58 30.89 -11.75
CA GLU A 155 10.97 31.96 -12.56
C GLU A 155 9.58 31.59 -13.09
N THR A 156 9.33 30.30 -13.28
CA THR A 156 8.05 29.79 -13.81
C THR A 156 7.03 29.54 -12.70
N PHE A 157 7.43 29.68 -11.43
CA PHE A 157 6.54 29.42 -10.30
C PHE A 157 5.65 30.64 -10.03
N PRO A 158 4.30 30.54 -10.10
CA PRO A 158 3.41 31.71 -10.03
C PRO A 158 3.61 32.59 -8.78
N PRO A 159 3.88 32.05 -7.58
CA PRO A 159 4.19 32.86 -6.41
C PRO A 159 5.44 33.75 -6.53
N PHE A 160 6.38 33.44 -7.43
CA PHE A 160 7.63 34.19 -7.62
C PHE A 160 7.66 35.00 -8.91
N GLU A 161 6.69 34.83 -9.81
CA GLU A 161 6.68 35.43 -11.15
C GLU A 161 6.84 36.95 -11.12
N GLU A 162 6.10 37.63 -10.23
CA GLU A 162 6.14 39.07 -10.06
C GLU A 162 7.49 39.58 -9.52
N GLU A 163 8.14 38.79 -8.65
CA GLU A 163 9.45 39.11 -8.08
C GLU A 163 10.54 39.01 -9.16
N PHE A 164 10.52 37.95 -9.97
CA PHE A 164 11.42 37.80 -11.11
C PHE A 164 11.16 38.81 -12.22
N ARG A 165 9.89 39.19 -12.46
CA ARG A 165 9.55 40.28 -13.39
C ARG A 165 10.21 41.59 -12.98
N ARG A 166 10.09 41.96 -11.70
CA ARG A 166 10.73 43.17 -11.16
C ARG A 166 12.25 43.08 -11.20
N ALA A 167 12.82 41.93 -10.85
CA ALA A 167 14.27 41.71 -10.91
C ALA A 167 14.80 41.93 -12.33
N ARG A 168 14.12 41.41 -13.36
CA ARG A 168 14.48 41.65 -14.78
C ARG A 168 14.40 43.13 -15.15
N GLU A 169 13.38 43.86 -14.68
CA GLU A 169 13.26 45.31 -14.90
C GLU A 169 14.38 46.09 -14.21
N PHE A 170 14.78 45.72 -13.00
CA PHE A 170 15.91 46.33 -12.31
C PHE A 170 17.24 46.05 -13.02
N CYS A 171 17.47 44.82 -13.49
CA CYS A 171 18.64 44.48 -14.29
C CYS A 171 18.69 45.30 -15.60
N ALA A 172 17.56 45.47 -16.28
CA ALA A 172 17.48 46.26 -17.51
C ALA A 172 17.81 47.75 -17.30
N ARG A 173 17.56 48.29 -16.10
CA ARG A 173 17.92 49.66 -15.73
C ARG A 173 19.33 49.81 -15.17
N GLY A 174 20.02 48.70 -14.87
CA GLY A 174 21.31 48.70 -14.17
C GLY A 174 21.18 48.90 -12.64
N ASP A 175 19.96 48.81 -12.10
CA ASP A 175 19.68 48.95 -10.66
C ASP A 175 19.98 47.65 -9.88
N MET A 176 20.15 46.52 -10.58
CA MET A 176 20.46 45.21 -10.00
C MET A 176 21.58 44.54 -10.79
N THR A 177 22.59 44.08 -10.08
CA THR A 177 23.74 43.36 -10.65
C THR A 177 23.35 41.92 -11.03
N PRO A 178 24.05 41.31 -12.00
CA PRO A 178 23.85 39.89 -12.32
C PRO A 178 24.03 38.96 -11.11
N LEU A 179 24.90 39.33 -10.17
CA LEU A 179 25.14 38.56 -8.95
C LEU A 179 23.92 38.60 -8.01
N GLU A 180 23.28 39.76 -7.85
CA GLU A 180 22.06 39.89 -7.03
C GLU A 180 20.90 39.08 -7.64
N TYR A 181 20.78 39.07 -8.96
CA TYR A 181 19.80 38.22 -9.67
C TYR A 181 20.05 36.73 -9.41
N GLU A 182 21.30 36.28 -9.54
CA GLU A 182 21.70 34.89 -9.27
C GLU A 182 21.44 34.48 -7.81
N LEU A 183 21.69 35.38 -6.85
CA LEU A 183 21.39 35.12 -5.43
C LEU A 183 19.88 34.99 -5.19
N LEU A 184 19.07 35.83 -5.83
CA LEU A 184 17.61 35.71 -5.81
C LEU A 184 17.18 34.35 -6.38
N TYR A 185 17.70 33.99 -7.56
CA TYR A 185 17.41 32.73 -8.22
C TYR A 185 17.70 31.53 -7.32
N ARG A 186 18.93 31.45 -6.78
CA ARG A 186 19.35 30.38 -5.88
C ARG A 186 18.51 30.29 -4.61
N SER A 187 18.17 31.43 -4.02
CA SER A 187 17.32 31.46 -2.82
C SER A 187 15.94 30.86 -3.09
N LYS A 188 15.31 31.19 -4.23
CA LYS A 188 14.00 30.63 -4.61
C LYS A 188 14.09 29.17 -5.05
N LEU A 189 15.17 28.78 -5.73
CA LEU A 189 15.42 27.39 -6.06
C LEU A 189 15.55 26.53 -4.80
N GLN A 190 16.28 27.02 -3.78
CA GLN A 190 16.42 26.33 -2.50
C GLN A 190 15.06 26.13 -1.80
N TYR A 191 14.13 27.09 -1.93
CA TYR A 191 12.76 26.93 -1.43
C TYR A 191 12.03 25.78 -2.14
N LEU A 192 12.10 25.69 -3.47
CA LEU A 192 11.48 24.62 -4.24
C LEU A 192 12.08 23.25 -3.89
N VAL A 193 13.40 23.17 -3.77
CA VAL A 193 14.15 21.99 -3.32
C VAL A 193 13.70 21.54 -1.94
N SER A 194 13.59 22.46 -0.98
CA SER A 194 13.12 22.17 0.38
C SER A 194 11.69 21.62 0.36
N ASN A 195 10.81 22.18 -0.47
CA ASN A 195 9.45 21.68 -0.64
C ASN A 195 9.40 20.29 -1.29
N ALA A 196 10.23 20.00 -2.29
CA ALA A 196 10.31 18.64 -2.85
C ALA A 196 10.82 17.64 -1.80
N PHE A 197 11.81 18.03 -1.00
CA PHE A 197 12.39 17.18 0.03
C PHE A 197 11.44 16.90 1.21
N SER A 198 10.55 17.85 1.56
CA SER A 198 9.52 17.60 2.57
C SER A 198 8.58 16.47 2.14
N HIS A 199 8.16 16.45 0.87
CA HIS A 199 7.36 15.35 0.33
C HIS A 199 8.09 14.00 0.33
N VAL A 200 9.39 13.98 0.03
CA VAL A 200 10.23 12.76 0.16
C VAL A 200 10.22 12.25 1.60
N SER A 201 10.38 13.14 2.58
CA SER A 201 10.38 12.80 4.01
C SER A 201 9.02 12.25 4.46
N ASP A 202 7.94 12.90 4.02
CA ASP A 202 6.57 12.48 4.28
C ASP A 202 6.23 11.11 3.67
N LEU A 203 6.81 10.79 2.51
CA LEU A 203 6.68 9.49 1.86
C LEU A 203 7.40 8.39 2.64
N ARG A 204 8.62 8.65 3.14
CA ARG A 204 9.35 7.72 4.03
C ARG A 204 8.54 7.39 5.29
N ALA A 205 7.95 8.40 5.92
CA ALA A 205 7.09 8.20 7.08
C ALA A 205 5.86 7.33 6.76
N SER A 206 5.22 7.58 5.61
CA SER A 206 4.06 6.81 5.16
C SER A 206 4.43 5.36 4.85
N PHE A 207 5.57 5.14 4.20
CA PHE A 207 6.08 3.80 3.91
C PHE A 207 6.39 3.01 5.18
N SER A 208 7.05 3.63 6.17
CA SER A 208 7.30 3.00 7.46
C SER A 208 6.00 2.51 8.12
N MET A 209 4.95 3.35 8.12
CA MET A 209 3.63 2.97 8.62
C MET A 209 3.00 1.79 7.85
N ILE A 210 3.15 1.73 6.52
CA ILE A 210 2.67 0.59 5.74
C ILE A 210 3.37 -0.69 6.17
N THR A 211 4.70 -0.65 6.34
CA THR A 211 5.50 -1.83 6.70
C THR A 211 5.27 -2.33 8.12
N THR A 212 4.93 -1.44 9.07
CA THR A 212 4.62 -1.82 10.46
C THR A 212 3.18 -2.29 10.64
N ALA A 213 2.25 -1.74 9.85
CA ALA A 213 0.83 -2.10 9.90
C ALA A 213 0.52 -3.43 9.18
N THR A 214 1.48 -3.95 8.43
CA THR A 214 1.46 -5.28 7.82
C THR A 214 2.11 -6.28 8.74
#